data_AF-A0A969V1C6-F1
#
_entry.id   AF-A0A969V1C6-F1
#
_cell.length_a   1.000
_cell.length_b   1.000
_cell.length_c   1.000
_cell.angle_alpha   90.00
_cell.angle_beta   90.00
_cell.angle_gamma   90.00
#
_symmetry.space_group_name_H-M   'P 1'
#
loop_
_entity.id
_entity.type
_entity.pdbx_description
1 polymer ?
#
loop_
_entity_poly.entity_id
_entity_poly.type
_entity_poly.pdbx_seq_one_letter_code
_entity_poly.pdbx_strand_id
1 'polypeptide(L)'
;MPAPFSPTGSDLLSTHQAAALKELAVRLQLVEAALPVDDNPNNVTIDESFDDLTCTINATLPTAFAINTFGYREARPTQYTPAAFTPGTSDLVSDTLQEALVEIATLLKTSELAVPEATRPNNVQITSDADTVSITASLPMIVTLDTSGRTVTAVTDYIP
;
A
#
# COMPACT_ATOMS: atom_id res chain seq x y z
N MET A 1 13.98 10.45 -11.75
CA MET A 1 12.59 10.18 -12.12
C MET A 1 12.42 8.69 -12.41
N PRO A 2 11.98 7.90 -11.42
CA PRO A 2 11.38 6.59 -11.70
C PRO A 2 10.21 6.77 -12.68
N ALA A 3 9.86 5.69 -13.39
CA ALA A 3 8.70 5.72 -14.26
C ALA A 3 7.43 6.01 -13.43
N PRO A 4 6.47 6.80 -13.96
CA PRO A 4 5.19 7.01 -13.30
C PRO A 4 4.47 5.66 -13.16
N PHE A 5 3.76 5.48 -12.05
CA PHE A 5 2.97 4.27 -11.82
C PHE A 5 1.78 4.27 -12.79
N SER A 6 1.59 3.16 -13.50
CA SER A 6 0.48 2.98 -14.43
C SER A 6 -0.63 2.18 -13.76
N PRO A 7 -1.80 2.76 -13.43
CA PRO A 7 -2.94 2.02 -12.88
C PRO A 7 -3.88 1.46 -13.97
N THR A 8 -3.45 1.43 -15.24
CA THR A 8 -4.35 1.23 -16.39
C THR A 8 -5.20 -0.04 -16.28
N GLY A 9 -6.52 0.10 -16.29
CA GLY A 9 -7.46 -1.01 -16.21
C GLY A 9 -7.51 -1.73 -14.85
N SER A 10 -6.77 -1.22 -13.86
CA SER A 10 -6.82 -1.73 -12.49
C SER A 10 -7.95 -1.10 -11.70
N ASP A 11 -8.16 -1.62 -10.50
CA ASP A 11 -9.04 -0.99 -9.52
C ASP A 11 -8.50 0.36 -9.03
N LEU A 12 -7.22 0.69 -9.23
CA LEU A 12 -6.58 1.92 -8.75
C LEU A 12 -6.76 3.10 -9.71
N LEU A 13 -6.71 4.31 -9.15
CA LEU A 13 -6.82 5.56 -9.90
C LEU A 13 -5.52 6.37 -9.90
N SER A 14 -4.71 6.19 -8.86
CA SER A 14 -3.49 6.96 -8.65
C SER A 14 -2.42 6.63 -9.68
N THR A 15 -1.71 7.64 -10.20
CA THR A 15 -0.55 7.48 -11.09
C THR A 15 0.80 7.59 -10.38
N HIS A 16 0.77 7.67 -9.05
CA HIS A 16 1.96 7.76 -8.18
C HIS A 16 1.94 6.60 -7.19
N GLN A 17 3.09 5.96 -6.99
CA GLN A 17 3.19 4.76 -6.14
C GLN A 17 2.75 5.03 -4.69
N ALA A 18 3.12 6.18 -4.12
CA ALA A 18 2.73 6.57 -2.77
C ALA A 18 1.21 6.78 -2.62
N ALA A 19 0.58 7.41 -3.60
CA ALA A 19 -0.87 7.59 -3.61
C ALA A 19 -1.61 6.26 -3.86
N ALA A 20 -1.08 5.40 -4.73
CA ALA A 20 -1.60 4.05 -4.97
C ALA A 20 -1.52 3.17 -3.70
N LEU A 21 -0.44 3.28 -2.92
CA LEU A 21 -0.31 2.61 -1.63
C LEU A 21 -1.40 3.06 -0.63
N LYS A 22 -1.64 4.38 -0.50
CA LYS A 22 -2.76 4.89 0.31
C LYS A 22 -4.11 4.38 -0.18
N GLU A 23 -4.34 4.38 -1.49
CA GLU A 23 -5.59 3.93 -2.09
C GLU A 23 -5.88 2.45 -1.77
N LEU A 24 -4.88 1.57 -1.90
CA LEU A 24 -4.99 0.16 -1.52
C LEU A 24 -5.23 -0.02 -0.02
N ALA A 25 -4.50 0.72 0.82
CA ALA A 25 -4.66 0.66 2.26
C ALA A 25 -6.08 1.08 2.69
N VAL A 26 -6.61 2.17 2.13
CA VAL A 26 -7.98 2.64 2.41
C VAL A 26 -8.99 1.59 1.97
N ARG A 27 -8.83 1.01 0.78
CA ARG A 27 -9.73 -0.04 0.28
C ARG A 27 -9.73 -1.26 1.18
N LEU A 28 -8.55 -1.75 1.57
CA LEU A 28 -8.45 -2.92 2.45
C LEU A 28 -9.04 -2.62 3.84
N GLN A 29 -8.76 -1.45 4.42
CA GLN A 29 -9.35 -1.03 5.70
C GLN A 29 -10.88 -0.96 5.62
N LEU A 30 -11.45 -0.43 4.53
CA LEU A 30 -12.91 -0.38 4.34
C LEU A 30 -13.52 -1.78 4.20
N VAL A 31 -12.84 -2.69 3.51
CA VAL A 31 -13.28 -4.08 3.38
C VAL A 31 -13.25 -4.78 4.73
N GLU A 32 -12.20 -4.59 5.53
CA GLU A 32 -12.10 -5.14 6.90
C GLU A 32 -13.21 -4.59 7.80
N ALA A 33 -13.45 -3.28 7.75
CA ALA A 33 -14.51 -2.62 8.52
C ALA A 33 -15.93 -3.06 8.12
N ALA A 34 -16.11 -3.60 6.92
CA ALA A 34 -17.40 -4.13 6.46
C ALA A 34 -17.66 -5.58 6.91
N LEU A 35 -16.66 -6.28 7.44
CA LEU A 35 -16.85 -7.61 8.02
C LEU A 35 -17.63 -7.54 9.35
N PRO A 36 -18.30 -8.63 9.76
CA PRO A 36 -18.89 -8.73 11.09
C PRO A 36 -17.86 -8.35 12.17
N VAL A 37 -18.31 -7.70 13.25
CA VAL A 37 -17.39 -7.20 14.30
C VAL A 37 -16.51 -8.30 14.90
N ASP A 38 -17.03 -9.52 15.02
CA ASP A 38 -16.30 -10.67 15.56
C ASP A 38 -15.29 -11.27 14.55
N ASP A 39 -15.43 -10.93 13.26
CA ASP A 39 -14.59 -11.40 12.16
C ASP A 39 -13.68 -10.31 11.60
N ASN A 40 -13.77 -9.07 12.11
CA ASN A 40 -12.98 -7.94 11.62
C ASN A 40 -11.53 -8.07 12.12
N PRO A 41 -10.56 -8.28 11.22
CA PRO A 41 -9.18 -8.51 11.61
C PRO A 41 -8.45 -7.23 12.02
N ASN A 42 -8.89 -6.06 11.53
CA ASN A 42 -8.26 -4.75 11.75
C ASN A 42 -6.73 -4.78 11.54
N ASN A 43 -6.31 -5.41 10.44
CA ASN A 43 -4.91 -5.60 10.09
C ASN A 43 -4.30 -4.36 9.43
N VAL A 44 -5.14 -3.41 8.98
CA VAL A 44 -4.70 -2.17 8.34
C VAL A 44 -5.24 -0.95 9.09
N THR A 45 -4.33 -0.06 9.48
CA THR A 45 -4.65 1.24 10.09
C THR A 45 -4.01 2.38 9.31
N ILE A 46 -4.76 3.47 9.20
CA ILE A 46 -4.36 4.69 8.52
C ILE A 46 -4.58 5.84 9.50
N ASP A 47 -3.56 6.66 9.70
CA ASP A 47 -3.59 7.85 10.53
C ASP A 47 -3.13 9.06 9.72
N GLU A 48 -3.95 10.12 9.68
CA GLU A 48 -3.66 11.35 8.94
C GLU A 48 -3.40 12.50 9.92
N SER A 49 -2.15 12.93 10.02
CA SER A 49 -1.75 14.07 10.86
C SER A 49 -1.79 15.36 10.06
N PHE A 50 -2.78 16.21 10.33
CA PHE A 50 -2.92 17.53 9.70
C PHE A 50 -1.85 18.52 10.15
N ASP A 51 -1.28 18.32 11.33
CA ASP A 51 -0.22 19.18 11.87
C ASP A 51 1.12 18.86 11.20
N ASP A 52 1.43 17.57 11.00
CA ASP A 52 2.69 17.13 10.38
C ASP A 52 2.60 17.00 8.86
N LEU A 53 1.39 17.09 8.29
CA LEU A 53 1.10 16.82 6.87
C LEU A 53 1.62 15.45 6.43
N THR A 54 1.35 14.43 7.26
CA THR A 54 1.75 13.03 7.00
C THR A 54 0.56 12.08 7.07
N CYS A 55 0.61 11.04 6.23
CA CYS A 55 -0.29 9.90 6.24
C CYS A 55 0.52 8.67 6.65
N THR A 56 0.23 8.13 7.83
CA THR A 56 0.87 6.93 8.35
C THR A 56 0.00 5.73 8.02
N ILE A 57 0.59 4.71 7.38
CA ILE A 57 -0.06 3.42 7.10
C ILE A 57 0.68 2.36 7.90
N ASN A 58 -0.04 1.61 8.73
CA ASN A 58 0.46 0.41 9.38
C ASN A 58 -0.40 -0.78 8.96
N ALA A 59 0.22 -1.78 8.33
CA ALA A 59 -0.42 -3.03 7.98
C ALA A 59 0.34 -4.20 8.59
N THR A 60 -0.36 -5.18 9.15
CA THR A 60 0.21 -6.48 9.53
C THR A 60 -0.64 -7.57 8.92
N LEU A 61 -0.16 -8.18 7.84
CA LEU A 61 -0.91 -9.15 7.07
C LEU A 61 -0.43 -10.56 7.43
N PRO A 62 -1.33 -11.54 7.66
CA PRO A 62 -0.93 -12.93 7.80
C PRO A 62 -0.30 -13.42 6.49
N THR A 63 0.71 -14.27 6.58
CA THR A 63 1.41 -14.85 5.44
C THR A 63 1.46 -16.36 5.53
N ALA A 64 1.60 -17.00 4.38
CA ALA A 64 1.93 -18.40 4.26
C ALA A 64 3.14 -18.54 3.34
N PHE A 65 3.99 -19.55 3.59
CA PHE A 65 5.06 -19.87 2.67
C PHE A 65 4.59 -20.76 1.54
N ALA A 66 4.95 -20.36 0.34
CA ALA A 66 4.88 -21.20 -0.85
C ALA A 66 6.28 -21.41 -1.41
N ILE A 67 6.44 -22.41 -2.27
CA ILE A 67 7.59 -22.54 -3.16
C ILE A 67 7.14 -22.04 -4.52
N ASN A 68 7.84 -21.03 -5.04
CA ASN A 68 7.53 -20.51 -6.37
C ASN A 68 8.08 -21.44 -7.47
N THR A 69 7.73 -21.14 -8.72
CA THR A 69 8.12 -21.93 -9.90
C THR A 69 9.64 -22.09 -10.08
N PHE A 70 10.44 -21.23 -9.45
CA PHE A 70 11.90 -21.27 -9.48
C PHE A 70 12.52 -22.02 -8.29
N GLY A 71 11.71 -22.59 -7.40
CA GLY A 71 12.16 -23.33 -6.23
C GLY A 71 12.55 -22.45 -5.04
N TYR A 72 12.26 -21.15 -5.09
CA TYR A 72 12.49 -20.24 -3.96
C TYR A 72 11.30 -20.23 -3.01
N ARG A 73 11.60 -20.10 -1.72
CA ARG A 73 10.59 -19.83 -0.70
C ARG A 73 10.06 -18.40 -0.90
N GLU A 74 8.76 -18.29 -1.05
CA GLU A 74 8.03 -17.04 -1.23
C GLU A 74 7.09 -16.86 -0.03
N ALA A 75 7.18 -15.71 0.64
CA ALA A 75 6.20 -15.29 1.64
C ALA A 75 5.03 -14.66 0.89
N ARG A 76 3.86 -15.29 0.90
CA ARG A 76 2.65 -14.75 0.28
C ARG A 76 1.66 -14.31 1.35
N PRO A 77 1.18 -13.05 1.30
CA PRO A 77 0.03 -12.64 2.10
C PRO A 77 -1.14 -13.60 1.89
N THR A 78 -1.69 -14.10 2.99
CA THR A 78 -2.89 -14.94 2.94
C THR A 78 -4.10 -14.03 2.75
N GLN A 79 -4.93 -14.34 1.76
CA GLN A 79 -6.20 -13.65 1.60
C GLN A 79 -7.12 -13.98 2.78
N TYR A 80 -7.51 -12.97 3.55
CA TYR A 80 -8.42 -13.10 4.68
C TYR A 80 -9.70 -12.25 4.52
N THR A 81 -9.82 -11.53 3.40
CA THR A 81 -11.04 -10.80 3.03
C THR A 81 -11.62 -11.37 1.74
N PRO A 82 -12.95 -11.33 1.54
CA PRO A 82 -13.57 -11.85 0.33
C PRO A 82 -13.39 -10.92 -0.90
N ALA A 83 -12.79 -9.75 -0.72
CA ALA A 83 -12.62 -8.79 -1.80
C ALA A 83 -11.47 -9.21 -2.73
N ALA A 84 -11.78 -9.33 -4.01
CA ALA A 84 -10.78 -9.46 -5.07
C ALA A 84 -10.13 -8.10 -5.36
N PHE A 85 -8.98 -8.14 -6.01
CA PHE A 85 -8.35 -6.98 -6.63
C PHE A 85 -8.14 -7.27 -8.12
N THR A 86 -8.53 -6.33 -8.97
CA THR A 86 -8.29 -6.43 -10.41
C THR A 86 -7.07 -5.59 -10.78
N PRO A 87 -5.92 -6.20 -11.12
CA PRO A 87 -4.73 -5.45 -11.51
C PRO A 87 -4.82 -4.86 -12.92
N GLY A 88 -5.69 -5.39 -13.79
CA GLY A 88 -5.80 -4.93 -15.18
C GLY A 88 -4.47 -5.05 -15.94
N THR A 89 -4.04 -3.94 -16.55
CA THR A 89 -2.71 -3.79 -17.17
C THR A 89 -1.86 -2.79 -16.39
N SER A 90 -2.05 -2.71 -15.08
CA SER A 90 -1.22 -1.86 -14.22
C SER A 90 0.16 -2.46 -14.00
N ASP A 91 1.01 -1.73 -13.27
CA ASP A 91 2.27 -2.29 -12.75
C ASP A 91 2.01 -3.34 -11.64
N LEU A 92 0.76 -3.40 -11.16
CA LEU A 92 0.07 -4.44 -10.40
C LEU A 92 0.08 -5.83 -11.07
N VAL A 93 0.51 -6.92 -10.42
CA VAL A 93 0.16 -8.28 -10.91
C VAL A 93 -0.68 -9.11 -9.95
N SER A 94 -0.75 -8.73 -8.67
CA SER A 94 -1.55 -9.40 -7.65
C SER A 94 -3.05 -9.38 -7.98
N ASP A 95 -3.80 -10.38 -7.53
CA ASP A 95 -5.26 -10.48 -7.71
C ASP A 95 -6.06 -10.39 -6.39
N THR A 96 -5.36 -10.16 -5.28
CA THR A 96 -5.94 -9.90 -3.95
C THR A 96 -5.47 -8.55 -3.42
N LEU A 97 -6.28 -7.90 -2.57
CA LEU A 97 -5.91 -6.61 -1.96
C LEU A 97 -4.67 -6.72 -1.07
N GLN A 98 -4.53 -7.84 -0.36
CA GLN A 98 -3.41 -8.11 0.55
C GLN A 98 -2.09 -8.24 -0.22
N GLU A 99 -2.08 -9.04 -1.29
CA GLU A 99 -0.90 -9.18 -2.15
C GLU A 99 -0.58 -7.86 -2.85
N ALA A 100 -1.59 -7.17 -3.40
CA ALA A 100 -1.42 -5.89 -4.07
C ALA A 100 -0.83 -4.81 -3.13
N LEU A 101 -1.23 -4.79 -1.85
CA LEU A 101 -0.70 -3.87 -0.85
C LEU A 101 0.80 -4.11 -0.58
N VAL A 102 1.22 -5.37 -0.45
CA VAL A 102 2.64 -5.72 -0.28
C VAL A 102 3.43 -5.42 -1.54
N GLU A 103 2.84 -5.69 -2.71
CA GLU A 103 3.47 -5.43 -4.01
C GLU A 103 3.74 -3.94 -4.20
N ILE A 104 2.74 -3.05 -4.03
CA ILE A 104 2.95 -1.61 -4.18
C ILE A 104 3.90 -1.06 -3.11
N ALA A 105 3.86 -1.57 -1.88
CA ALA A 105 4.81 -1.16 -0.83
C ALA A 105 6.24 -1.56 -1.21
N THR A 106 6.42 -2.75 -1.77
CA THR A 106 7.74 -3.25 -2.23
C THR A 106 8.25 -2.46 -3.42
N LEU A 107 7.37 -2.12 -4.38
CA LEU A 107 7.70 -1.24 -5.50
C LEU A 107 8.14 0.13 -5.01
N LEU A 108 7.37 0.74 -4.09
CA LEU A 108 7.69 2.05 -3.53
C LEU A 108 9.02 2.01 -2.75
N LYS A 109 9.24 0.98 -1.92
CA LYS A 109 10.52 0.78 -1.21
C LYS A 109 11.69 0.64 -2.17
N THR A 110 11.50 -0.09 -3.27
CA THR A 110 12.53 -0.26 -4.31
C THR A 110 12.86 1.08 -4.96
N SER A 111 11.85 1.89 -5.26
CA SER A 111 12.03 3.25 -5.76
C SER A 111 12.78 4.14 -4.77
N GLU A 112 12.52 4.02 -3.45
CA GLU A 112 13.31 4.75 -2.43
C GLU A 112 14.77 4.29 -2.41
N LEU A 113 15.02 2.99 -2.52
CA LEU A 113 16.38 2.44 -2.51
C LEU A 113 17.20 2.87 -3.75
N ALA A 114 16.53 3.16 -4.86
CA ALA A 114 17.15 3.71 -6.06
C ALA A 114 17.62 5.17 -5.89
N VAL A 115 17.11 5.90 -4.89
CA VAL A 115 17.60 7.24 -4.53
C VAL A 115 18.96 7.10 -3.81
N PRO A 116 19.94 7.99 -4.10
CA PRO A 116 21.22 8.00 -3.39
C PRO A 116 21.05 8.02 -1.88
N GLU A 117 21.87 7.23 -1.17
CA GLU A 117 21.75 7.02 0.28
C GLU A 117 21.72 8.33 1.08
N ALA A 118 22.51 9.32 0.68
CA ALA A 118 22.58 10.63 1.35
C ALA A 118 21.27 11.44 1.29
N THR A 119 20.37 11.13 0.35
CA THR A 119 19.11 11.85 0.14
C THR A 119 17.90 10.91 0.15
N ARG A 120 18.08 9.68 0.63
CA ARG A 120 17.02 8.66 0.60
C ARG A 120 15.95 8.98 1.65
N PRO A 121 14.65 9.00 1.27
CA PRO A 121 13.57 9.33 2.21
C PRO A 121 13.34 8.25 3.28
N ASN A 122 13.46 6.96 2.94
CA ASN A 122 13.21 5.83 3.87
C ASN A 122 11.82 5.86 4.53
N ASN A 123 10.79 6.32 3.81
CA ASN A 123 9.44 6.46 4.35
C ASN A 123 8.72 5.13 4.43
N VAL A 124 9.17 4.09 3.71
CA VAL A 124 8.57 2.75 3.73
C VAL A 124 9.50 1.76 4.44
N GLN A 125 8.94 0.96 5.34
CA GLN A 125 9.59 -0.18 5.97
C GLN A 125 8.71 -1.42 5.79
N ILE A 126 9.35 -2.52 5.41
CA ILE A 126 8.69 -3.81 5.22
C ILE A 126 9.50 -4.84 6.00
N THR A 127 8.85 -5.54 6.92
CA THR A 127 9.43 -6.65 7.66
C THR A 127 8.58 -7.89 7.44
N SER A 128 9.22 -9.01 7.13
CA SER A 128 8.54 -10.30 6.98
C SER A 128 9.13 -11.27 7.99
N ASP A 129 8.24 -11.99 8.67
CA ASP A 129 8.57 -13.13 9.51
C ASP A 129 7.90 -14.40 8.98
N ALA A 130 7.81 -15.44 9.82
CA ALA A 130 7.27 -16.72 9.41
C ALA A 130 5.76 -16.68 9.10
N ASP A 131 5.02 -15.83 9.80
CA ASP A 131 3.56 -15.88 9.84
C ASP A 131 2.93 -14.56 9.41
N THR A 132 3.72 -13.50 9.27
CA THR A 132 3.26 -12.15 8.98
C THR A 132 4.21 -11.33 8.11
N VAL A 133 3.64 -10.34 7.45
CA VAL A 133 4.37 -9.24 6.82
C VAL A 133 3.82 -7.93 7.38
N SER A 134 4.70 -7.13 7.96
CA SER A 134 4.37 -5.80 8.47
C SER A 134 4.90 -4.73 7.53
N ILE A 135 4.04 -3.75 7.24
CA ILE A 135 4.34 -2.57 6.43
C ILE A 135 4.10 -1.35 7.31
N THR A 136 5.10 -0.49 7.42
CA THR A 136 4.95 0.84 7.99
C THR A 136 5.36 1.86 6.93
N ALA A 137 4.47 2.79 6.61
CA ALA A 137 4.74 3.87 5.67
C ALA A 137 4.38 5.22 6.28
N SER A 138 5.26 6.22 6.15
CA SER A 138 5.01 7.61 6.55
C SER A 138 5.07 8.50 5.31
N LEU A 139 3.92 8.72 4.69
CA LEU A 139 3.82 9.36 3.37
C LEU A 139 3.52 10.86 3.54
N PRO A 140 4.24 11.76 2.85
CA PRO A 140 3.89 13.17 2.85
C PRO A 140 2.53 13.38 2.18
N MET A 141 1.72 14.26 2.74
CA MET A 141 0.41 14.60 2.21
C MET A 141 0.18 16.10 2.09
N ILE A 142 -0.79 16.48 1.28
CA ILE A 142 -1.33 17.83 1.21
C ILE A 142 -2.82 17.79 1.56
N VAL A 143 -3.28 18.92 2.08
CA VAL A 143 -4.67 19.14 2.45
C VAL A 143 -5.21 20.28 1.59
N THR A 144 -6.26 20.00 0.83
CA THR A 144 -6.93 20.99 -0.03
C THR A 144 -8.42 21.01 0.28
N LEU A 145 -9.14 21.96 -0.33
CA LEU A 145 -10.60 21.97 -0.33
C LEU A 145 -11.09 21.62 -1.73
N ASP A 146 -12.10 20.76 -1.81
CA ASP A 146 -12.83 20.54 -3.06
C ASP A 146 -13.72 21.75 -3.39
N THR A 147 -14.36 21.70 -4.57
CA THR A 147 -15.27 22.75 -5.03
C THR A 147 -16.54 22.89 -4.18
N SER A 148 -16.79 21.93 -3.28
CA SER A 148 -17.88 21.94 -2.30
C SER A 148 -17.43 22.41 -0.91
N GLY A 149 -16.17 22.85 -0.76
CA GLY A 149 -15.60 23.30 0.50
C GLY A 149 -15.28 22.16 1.49
N ARG A 150 -15.21 20.91 1.02
CA ARG A 150 -14.85 19.75 1.84
C ARG A 150 -13.34 19.54 1.81
N THR A 151 -12.78 19.15 2.94
CA THR A 151 -11.36 18.80 3.05
C THR A 151 -11.06 17.55 2.23
N VAL A 152 -9.99 17.63 1.43
CA VAL A 152 -9.44 16.52 0.65
C VAL A 152 -7.98 16.34 1.03
N THR A 153 -7.61 15.12 1.41
CA THR A 153 -6.22 14.76 1.72
C THR A 153 -5.63 13.92 0.59
N ALA A 154 -4.52 14.38 0.01
CA ALA A 154 -3.84 13.68 -1.08
C ALA A 154 -2.39 13.41 -0.69
N VAL A 155 -1.94 12.15 -0.84
CA VAL A 155 -0.53 11.81 -0.69
C VAL A 155 0.24 12.36 -1.88
N THR A 156 1.34 13.04 -1.61
CA THR A 156 2.21 13.62 -2.65
C THR A 156 3.23 12.61 -3.12
N ASP A 157 3.61 12.70 -4.40
CA ASP A 157 4.82 12.05 -4.87
C ASP A 157 6.05 12.71 -4.25
N TYR A 158 6.94 11.89 -3.70
CA TYR A 158 8.15 12.33 -2.99
C TYR A 158 9.41 11.64 -3.51
N ILE A 159 9.29 10.78 -4.54
CA ILE A 159 10.45 10.13 -5.16
C ILE A 159 10.88 10.95 -6.40
N PRO A 160 12.16 11.35 -6.48
CA PRO A 160 12.67 12.25 -7.54
C PRO A 160 12.98 11.60 -8.89
#